data_AF-A0A6G0YZF9-F1
#
_entry.id   AF-A0A6G0YZF9-F1
#
_cell.length_a   1.000
_cell.length_b   1.000
_cell.length_c   1.000
_cell.angle_alpha   90.00
_cell.angle_beta   90.00
_cell.angle_gamma   90.00
#
_symmetry.space_group_name_H-M   'P 1'
#
loop_
_entity.id
_entity.type
_entity.pdbx_description
1 polymer ?
#
loop_
_entity_poly.entity_id
_entity_poly.type
_entity_poly.pdbx_seq_one_letter_code
_entity_poly.pdbx_strand_id
1 'polypeptide(L)'
;MTRDPSGQRFLTCAAAAALLLIASWSSMTTTAGRYVSNLNVNCMRCLCYASTLCNSTVGCSRGYCGPYYLYRDYWKEAGQLVLPDDDPDRDQAFVDCASNMECAQKVVENYMVKWGKDCNKDGVTDCDDYARIHFNGREDCSAIENTNFGRRYETCRPVNSRGESTGSTVFRAFYAITVIYRTGSRRASETVVWG
;
A
#
# COMPACT_ATOMS: atom_id res chain seq x y z
N MET A 1 -10.35 -9.41 -90.48
CA MET A 1 -10.26 -10.88 -90.70
C MET A 1 -9.12 -11.45 -89.88
N THR A 2 -9.50 -12.09 -88.78
CA THR A 2 -8.88 -13.22 -88.08
C THR A 2 -7.50 -13.72 -88.51
N ARG A 3 -6.53 -13.66 -87.58
CA ARG A 3 -5.57 -14.74 -87.28
C ARG A 3 -5.25 -14.73 -85.78
N ASP A 4 -5.74 -15.73 -85.07
CA ASP A 4 -5.05 -16.43 -83.96
C ASP A 4 -4.15 -17.50 -84.65
N PRO A 5 -3.14 -18.20 -84.07
CA PRO A 5 -2.68 -18.24 -82.67
C PRO A 5 -1.15 -18.36 -82.51
N SER A 6 -0.64 -18.29 -81.26
CA SER A 6 0.38 -19.23 -80.74
C SER A 6 0.94 -18.74 -79.42
N GLY A 7 1.08 -19.70 -78.49
CA GLY A 7 1.33 -19.47 -77.09
C GLY A 7 2.70 -18.88 -76.76
N GLN A 8 2.70 -18.04 -75.74
CA GLN A 8 3.78 -17.89 -74.76
C GLN A 8 3.22 -17.10 -73.58
N ARG A 9 2.74 -17.81 -72.56
CA ARG A 9 2.53 -17.25 -71.21
C ARG A 9 3.31 -18.10 -70.23
N PHE A 10 4.61 -17.87 -70.20
CA PHE A 10 5.43 -18.13 -69.04
C PHE A 10 5.67 -16.80 -68.33
N LEU A 11 5.71 -16.87 -66.99
CA LEU A 11 5.84 -15.78 -66.02
C LEU A 11 4.54 -14.97 -65.85
N THR A 12 3.87 -14.98 -64.69
CA THR A 12 4.44 -14.74 -63.37
C THR A 12 3.79 -15.56 -62.25
N CYS A 13 4.68 -16.07 -61.42
CA CYS A 13 4.61 -16.47 -60.02
C CYS A 13 3.30 -16.17 -59.25
N ALA A 14 2.69 -17.26 -58.78
CA ALA A 14 2.29 -17.46 -57.38
C ALA A 14 2.03 -16.19 -56.55
N ALA A 15 0.79 -15.71 -56.60
CA ALA A 15 0.25 -14.76 -55.61
C ALA A 15 -1.10 -15.27 -55.07
N ALA A 16 -1.18 -16.59 -54.80
CA ALA A 16 -2.40 -17.20 -54.28
C ALA A 16 -2.12 -18.50 -53.50
N ALA A 17 -1.26 -18.44 -52.48
CA ALA A 17 -1.25 -19.40 -51.36
C ALA A 17 -0.26 -18.91 -50.30
N ALA A 18 -0.62 -19.08 -49.01
CA ALA A 18 0.18 -18.84 -47.80
C ALA A 18 0.16 -17.42 -47.20
N LEU A 19 -1.04 -16.85 -46.97
CA LEU A 19 -1.26 -15.74 -46.04
C LEU A 19 -2.14 -16.13 -44.83
N LEU A 20 -1.94 -17.34 -44.29
CA LEU A 20 -2.49 -17.76 -42.99
C LEU A 20 -1.43 -18.62 -42.30
N LEU A 21 -1.22 -18.42 -40.99
CA LEU A 21 -0.26 -19.07 -40.08
C LEU A 21 0.99 -18.24 -39.68
N ILE A 22 0.77 -17.07 -39.08
CA ILE A 22 1.54 -16.76 -37.86
C ILE A 22 0.53 -16.73 -36.71
N ALA A 23 0.54 -17.82 -35.97
CA ALA A 23 -0.26 -18.05 -34.78
C ALA A 23 -0.06 -16.89 -33.80
N SER A 24 -1.19 -16.40 -33.29
CA SER A 24 -1.30 -15.51 -32.16
C SER A 24 -0.41 -16.00 -31.01
N TRP A 25 0.70 -15.31 -30.77
CA TRP A 25 1.34 -15.35 -29.46
C TRP A 25 0.39 -14.69 -28.47
N SER A 26 -0.45 -15.49 -27.83
CA SER A 26 -1.05 -15.12 -26.57
C SER A 26 0.10 -14.89 -25.61
N SER A 27 0.45 -13.61 -25.38
CA SER A 27 1.30 -13.23 -24.27
C SER A 27 0.61 -13.71 -23.01
N MET A 28 1.09 -14.83 -22.47
CA MET A 28 0.75 -15.27 -21.12
C MET A 28 1.34 -14.20 -20.21
N THR A 29 0.54 -13.19 -19.86
CA THR A 29 0.89 -12.21 -18.85
C THR A 29 0.98 -12.97 -17.55
N THR A 30 2.19 -13.36 -17.17
CA THR A 30 2.52 -13.71 -15.80
C THR A 30 2.12 -12.53 -14.94
N THR A 31 0.96 -12.61 -14.28
CA THR A 31 0.66 -11.78 -13.12
C THR A 31 1.56 -12.28 -12.01
N ALA A 32 2.84 -11.88 -12.03
CA ALA A 32 3.61 -11.89 -10.80
C ALA A 32 2.77 -11.12 -9.78
N GLY A 33 2.49 -11.73 -8.63
CA GLY A 33 1.82 -11.04 -7.53
C GLY A 33 2.51 -9.69 -7.35
N ARG A 34 1.76 -8.61 -7.56
CA ARG A 34 2.31 -7.26 -7.66
C ARG A 34 2.71 -6.84 -6.25
N TYR A 35 3.99 -7.04 -5.94
CA TYR A 35 4.55 -6.75 -4.63
C TYR A 35 4.51 -5.26 -4.36
N VAL A 36 3.75 -4.86 -3.33
CA VAL A 36 3.82 -3.53 -2.75
C VAL A 36 4.94 -3.55 -1.73
N SER A 37 6.06 -2.93 -2.05
CA SER A 37 7.16 -2.81 -1.10
C SER A 37 6.67 -2.06 0.14
N ASN A 38 6.82 -2.64 1.32
CA ASN A 38 6.61 -1.97 2.61
C ASN A 38 5.16 -1.69 3.07
N LEU A 39 4.13 -2.20 2.38
CA LEU A 39 2.78 -2.26 2.98
C LEU A 39 2.67 -3.46 3.91
N ASN A 40 3.18 -3.31 5.13
CA ASN A 40 3.19 -4.37 6.14
C ASN A 40 2.03 -4.24 7.16
N VAL A 41 1.92 -5.22 8.05
CA VAL A 41 0.89 -5.27 9.10
C VAL A 41 0.91 -4.03 10.00
N ASN A 42 2.08 -3.46 10.30
CA ASN A 42 2.18 -2.24 11.12
C ASN A 42 1.59 -1.04 10.38
N CYS A 43 1.88 -0.92 9.09
CA CYS A 43 1.29 0.13 8.26
C CYS A 43 -0.24 -0.02 8.19
N MET A 44 -0.73 -1.22 7.88
CA MET A 44 -2.17 -1.50 7.81
C MET A 44 -2.90 -1.19 9.12
N ARG A 45 -2.29 -1.54 10.26
CA ARG A 45 -2.82 -1.18 11.59
C ARG A 45 -2.85 0.33 11.79
N CYS A 46 -1.80 1.03 11.38
CA CYS A 46 -1.72 2.47 11.57
C CYS A 46 -2.72 3.24 10.70
N LEU A 47 -2.92 2.83 9.44
CA LEU A 47 -3.96 3.39 8.57
C LEU A 47 -5.36 3.24 9.19
N CYS A 48 -5.67 2.04 9.71
CA CYS A 48 -6.93 1.76 10.42
C CYS A 48 -7.12 2.67 11.65
N TYR A 49 -6.07 2.78 12.47
CA TYR A 49 -6.06 3.63 13.67
C TYR A 49 -6.22 5.11 13.31
N ALA A 50 -5.50 5.61 12.31
CA ALA A 50 -5.58 6.99 11.85
C ALA A 50 -6.98 7.35 11.35
N SER A 51 -7.62 6.44 10.61
CA SER A 51 -8.98 6.60 10.11
C SER A 51 -10.02 6.71 11.23
N THR A 52 -10.16 5.68 12.06
CA THR A 52 -11.31 5.56 12.98
C THR A 52 -10.96 5.07 14.38
N LEU A 53 -9.67 5.10 14.74
CA LEU A 53 -9.14 4.34 15.89
C LEU A 53 -9.36 2.84 15.70
N CYS A 54 -9.40 2.38 14.45
CA CYS A 54 -9.70 1.03 14.05
C CYS A 54 -11.02 0.50 14.62
N ASN A 55 -12.04 1.38 14.70
CA ASN A 55 -13.34 1.04 15.25
C ASN A 55 -14.20 0.33 14.18
N SER A 56 -14.35 -0.98 14.30
CA SER A 56 -15.16 -1.81 13.39
C SER A 56 -16.67 -1.57 13.51
N THR A 57 -17.14 -0.81 14.51
CA THR A 57 -18.58 -0.53 14.73
C THR A 57 -18.97 0.89 14.31
N VAL A 58 -18.08 1.66 13.68
CA VAL A 58 -18.32 3.06 13.30
C VAL A 58 -19.42 3.23 12.25
N GLY A 59 -19.76 2.17 11.52
CA GLY A 59 -20.76 2.21 10.44
C GLY A 59 -20.32 3.12 9.30
N CYS A 60 -21.27 3.87 8.72
CA CYS A 60 -21.01 4.82 7.64
C CYS A 60 -21.37 6.25 8.05
N SER A 61 -20.53 7.21 7.67
CA SER A 61 -20.77 8.63 7.85
C SER A 61 -20.29 9.41 6.63
N ARG A 62 -21.15 10.28 6.08
CA ARG A 62 -20.84 11.13 4.92
C ARG A 62 -20.31 10.36 3.69
N GLY A 63 -20.77 9.12 3.49
CA GLY A 63 -20.34 8.27 2.38
C GLY A 63 -19.04 7.50 2.60
N TYR A 64 -18.44 7.62 3.79
CA TYR A 64 -17.27 6.85 4.22
C TYR A 64 -17.69 5.78 5.22
N CYS A 65 -17.14 4.57 5.09
CA CYS A 65 -17.60 3.40 5.83
C CYS A 65 -16.47 2.62 6.49
N GLY A 66 -16.78 2.09 7.67
CA GLY A 66 -16.00 1.07 8.36
C GLY A 66 -14.65 1.53 8.93
N PRO A 67 -13.84 0.58 9.43
CA PRO A 67 -12.66 0.89 10.24
C PRO A 67 -11.58 1.65 9.47
N TYR A 68 -11.49 1.45 8.15
CA TYR A 68 -10.54 2.18 7.29
C TYR A 68 -11.10 3.50 6.75
N TYR A 69 -12.38 3.82 7.01
CA TYR A 69 -13.06 5.01 6.51
C TYR A 69 -12.98 5.11 4.98
N LEU A 70 -13.37 4.04 4.30
CA LEU A 70 -13.32 3.91 2.83
C LEU A 70 -14.50 4.62 2.18
N TYR A 71 -14.35 5.16 0.98
CA TYR A 71 -15.45 5.68 0.16
C TYR A 71 -15.67 4.80 -1.08
N ARG A 72 -16.84 4.94 -1.73
CA ARG A 72 -17.28 4.04 -2.80
C ARG A 72 -16.33 3.98 -3.99
N ASP A 73 -15.79 5.12 -4.44
CA ASP A 73 -14.89 5.14 -5.59
C ASP A 73 -13.52 4.54 -5.26
N TYR A 74 -13.02 4.70 -4.03
CA TYR A 74 -11.84 3.98 -3.54
C TYR A 74 -12.04 2.46 -3.70
N TRP A 75 -13.17 1.95 -3.22
CA TRP A 75 -13.51 0.53 -3.31
C TRP A 75 -13.66 0.05 -4.75
N LYS A 76 -14.28 0.84 -5.63
CA LYS A 76 -14.39 0.52 -7.06
C LYS A 76 -13.02 0.42 -7.72
N GLU A 77 -12.16 1.39 -7.44
CA GLU A 77 -10.82 1.44 -8.01
C GLU A 77 -9.92 0.30 -7.51
N ALA A 78 -10.16 -0.20 -6.30
CA ALA A 78 -9.52 -1.37 -5.71
C ALA A 78 -10.05 -2.73 -6.23
N GLY A 79 -11.01 -2.72 -7.16
CA GLY A 79 -11.53 -3.92 -7.81
C GLY A 79 -12.85 -4.45 -7.26
N GLN A 80 -13.62 -3.62 -6.54
CA GLN A 80 -14.98 -3.96 -6.07
C GLN A 80 -15.04 -5.26 -5.27
N LEU A 81 -14.11 -5.44 -4.33
CA LEU A 81 -14.06 -6.64 -3.49
C LEU A 81 -15.34 -6.79 -2.66
N VAL A 82 -15.87 -8.01 -2.57
CA VAL A 82 -17.08 -8.32 -1.81
C VAL A 82 -16.83 -9.45 -0.82
N LEU A 83 -17.79 -9.64 0.08
CA LEU A 83 -17.81 -10.80 0.96
C LEU A 83 -18.05 -12.09 0.15
N PRO A 84 -17.73 -13.28 0.70
CA PRO A 84 -18.08 -14.54 0.05
C PRO A 84 -19.58 -14.59 -0.28
N ASP A 85 -19.90 -15.09 -1.47
CA ASP A 85 -21.27 -15.28 -1.99
C ASP A 85 -22.09 -13.98 -2.16
N ASP A 86 -21.42 -12.83 -2.20
CA ASP A 86 -22.05 -11.52 -2.45
C ASP A 86 -21.81 -11.04 -3.90
N ASP A 87 -22.63 -10.09 -4.36
CA ASP A 87 -22.63 -9.55 -5.71
C ASP A 87 -21.91 -8.17 -5.75
N PRO A 88 -20.82 -8.00 -6.53
CA PRO A 88 -20.12 -6.72 -6.65
C PRO A 88 -20.95 -5.58 -7.24
N ASP A 89 -22.06 -5.87 -7.92
CA ASP A 89 -22.96 -4.87 -8.49
C ASP A 89 -24.12 -4.49 -7.54
N ARG A 90 -24.25 -5.18 -6.40
CA ARG A 90 -25.25 -4.83 -5.38
C ARG A 90 -24.89 -3.50 -4.72
N ASP A 91 -25.86 -2.59 -4.63
CA ASP A 91 -25.69 -1.24 -4.07
C ASP A 91 -25.00 -1.23 -2.69
N GLN A 92 -25.31 -2.23 -1.87
CA GLN A 92 -24.89 -2.39 -0.49
C GLN A 92 -23.58 -3.18 -0.33
N ALA A 93 -23.06 -3.81 -1.38
CA ALA A 93 -21.82 -4.61 -1.33
C ALA A 93 -20.60 -3.81 -0.84
N PHE A 94 -20.50 -2.55 -1.26
CA PHE A 94 -19.48 -1.63 -0.76
C PHE A 94 -19.53 -1.48 0.76
N VAL A 95 -20.72 -1.22 1.33
CA VAL A 95 -20.87 -0.95 2.76
C VAL A 95 -20.57 -2.21 3.56
N ASP A 96 -21.02 -3.37 3.08
CA ASP A 96 -20.82 -4.66 3.76
C ASP A 96 -19.34 -5.04 3.76
N CYS A 97 -18.64 -4.88 2.63
CA CYS A 97 -17.19 -5.08 2.58
C CYS A 97 -16.42 -4.05 3.40
N ALA A 98 -16.74 -2.75 3.28
CA ALA A 98 -16.03 -1.69 4.00
C ALA A 98 -16.20 -1.82 5.52
N SER A 99 -17.33 -2.36 6.00
CA SER A 99 -17.58 -2.59 7.43
C SER A 99 -16.92 -3.85 7.97
N ASN A 100 -16.56 -4.80 7.11
CA ASN A 100 -15.84 -6.02 7.49
C ASN A 100 -14.33 -5.76 7.51
N MET A 101 -13.65 -6.06 8.63
CA MET A 101 -12.23 -5.76 8.81
C MET A 101 -11.34 -6.40 7.73
N GLU A 102 -11.55 -7.69 7.44
CA GLU A 102 -10.72 -8.42 6.48
C GLU A 102 -10.97 -7.96 5.05
N CYS A 103 -12.23 -7.71 4.68
CA CYS A 103 -12.58 -7.22 3.35
C CYS A 103 -12.04 -5.79 3.14
N ALA A 104 -12.26 -4.89 4.10
CA ALA A 104 -11.74 -3.53 4.06
C ALA A 104 -10.20 -3.48 3.98
N GLN A 105 -9.51 -4.33 4.75
CA GLN A 105 -8.06 -4.44 4.67
C GLN A 105 -7.61 -4.83 3.24
N LYS A 106 -8.23 -5.85 2.63
CA LYS A 106 -7.91 -6.26 1.24
C LYS A 106 -8.21 -5.16 0.22
N VAL A 107 -9.25 -4.34 0.46
CA VAL A 107 -9.55 -3.17 -0.39
C VAL A 107 -8.40 -2.17 -0.35
N VAL A 108 -7.87 -1.84 0.83
CA VAL A 108 -6.71 -0.96 0.97
C VAL A 108 -5.48 -1.58 0.32
N GLU A 109 -5.21 -2.87 0.55
CA GLU A 109 -4.10 -3.59 -0.08
C GLU A 109 -4.17 -3.49 -1.61
N ASN A 110 -5.31 -3.82 -2.21
CA ASN A 110 -5.51 -3.72 -3.66
C ASN A 110 -5.39 -2.29 -4.18
N TYR A 111 -5.88 -1.30 -3.44
CA TYR A 111 -5.76 0.10 -3.81
C TYR A 111 -4.29 0.53 -3.87
N MET A 112 -3.49 0.16 -2.86
CA MET A 112 -2.06 0.46 -2.82
C MET A 112 -1.26 -0.34 -3.84
N VAL A 113 -1.64 -1.58 -4.14
CA VAL A 113 -1.09 -2.37 -5.27
C VAL A 113 -1.28 -1.63 -6.58
N LYS A 114 -2.43 -0.96 -6.76
CA LYS A 114 -2.76 -0.28 -8.01
C LYS A 114 -2.14 1.11 -8.11
N TRP A 115 -2.16 1.87 -7.02
CA TRP A 115 -1.92 3.32 -7.00
C TRP A 115 -0.75 3.78 -6.13
N GLY A 116 -0.09 2.86 -5.42
CA GLY A 116 1.09 3.15 -4.61
C GLY A 116 2.19 3.84 -5.42
N LYS A 117 2.68 4.96 -4.90
CA LYS A 117 3.73 5.80 -5.50
C LYS A 117 4.43 6.61 -4.41
N ASP A 118 5.67 6.98 -4.64
CA ASP A 118 6.43 7.90 -3.78
C ASP A 118 5.76 9.30 -3.84
N CYS A 119 5.01 9.62 -2.80
CA CYS A 119 4.24 10.86 -2.68
C CYS A 119 5.05 11.95 -1.96
N ASN A 120 5.87 11.57 -0.98
CA ASN A 120 6.69 12.52 -0.21
C ASN A 120 8.03 12.87 -0.91
N LYS A 121 8.38 12.14 -1.98
CA LYS A 121 9.58 12.28 -2.82
C LYS A 121 10.88 11.96 -2.10
N ASP A 122 10.87 11.01 -1.18
CA ASP A 122 12.06 10.57 -0.43
C ASP A 122 12.83 9.41 -1.11
N GLY A 123 12.35 8.94 -2.27
CA GLY A 123 12.95 7.85 -3.02
C GLY A 123 12.56 6.46 -2.51
N VAL A 124 11.53 6.36 -1.68
CA VAL A 124 10.90 5.12 -1.22
C VAL A 124 9.41 5.19 -1.51
N THR A 125 8.78 4.04 -1.65
CA THR A 125 7.34 3.95 -1.46
C THR A 125 7.10 3.14 -0.19
N ASP A 126 6.62 3.79 0.85
CA ASP A 126 6.36 3.20 2.15
C ASP A 126 5.09 3.74 2.84
N CYS A 127 4.97 3.52 4.14
CA CYS A 127 3.74 3.82 4.85
C CYS A 127 3.40 5.31 4.87
N ASP A 128 4.39 6.20 4.80
CA ASP A 128 4.14 7.64 4.74
C ASP A 128 3.45 8.03 3.43
N ASP A 129 3.82 7.37 2.34
CA ASP A 129 3.15 7.54 1.05
C ASP A 129 1.76 6.93 1.06
N TYR A 130 1.63 5.71 1.58
CA TYR A 130 0.35 5.03 1.69
C TYR A 130 -0.63 5.80 2.56
N ALA A 131 -0.18 6.49 3.60
CA ALA A 131 -1.01 7.37 4.42
C ALA A 131 -1.53 8.58 3.63
N ARG A 132 -0.68 9.21 2.80
CA ARG A 132 -1.09 10.32 1.92
C ARG A 132 -2.11 9.85 0.87
N ILE A 133 -1.84 8.72 0.23
CA ILE A 133 -2.72 8.13 -0.80
C ILE A 133 -4.05 7.66 -0.20
N HIS A 134 -4.02 7.06 1.00
CA HIS A 134 -5.23 6.59 1.68
C HIS A 134 -6.16 7.76 2.03
N PHE A 135 -5.58 8.87 2.49
CA PHE A 135 -6.33 10.03 2.94
C PHE A 135 -6.84 10.91 1.80
N ASN A 136 -6.00 11.20 0.79
CA ASN A 136 -6.35 12.12 -0.28
C ASN A 136 -6.85 11.43 -1.58
N GLY A 137 -6.65 10.12 -1.70
CA GLY A 137 -6.89 9.37 -2.93
C GLY A 137 -5.68 9.36 -3.88
N ARG A 138 -5.79 8.59 -4.97
CA ARG A 138 -4.65 8.28 -5.86
C ARG A 138 -3.96 9.46 -6.52
N GLU A 139 -4.62 10.59 -6.75
CA GLU A 139 -4.05 11.71 -7.52
C GLU A 139 -3.28 12.69 -6.63
N ASP A 140 -3.70 12.84 -5.38
CA ASP A 140 -3.26 13.92 -4.50
C ASP A 140 -2.27 13.42 -3.44
N CYS A 141 -1.05 13.94 -3.49
CA CYS A 141 0.02 13.65 -2.53
C CYS A 141 0.15 14.73 -1.43
N SER A 142 -0.86 15.58 -1.27
CA SER A 142 -0.86 16.67 -0.30
C SER A 142 -0.55 16.20 1.12
N ALA A 143 0.07 17.11 1.87
CA ALA A 143 0.50 16.91 3.23
C ALA A 143 -0.70 16.68 4.17
N ILE A 144 -0.60 15.68 5.05
CA ILE A 144 -1.68 15.24 5.94
C ILE A 144 -1.51 15.70 7.39
N GLU A 145 -0.39 16.33 7.73
CA GLU A 145 0.07 16.62 9.10
C GLU A 145 -0.92 17.54 9.86
N ASN A 146 -1.62 18.41 9.13
CA ASN A 146 -2.62 19.33 9.69
C ASN A 146 -4.04 18.74 9.77
N THR A 147 -4.20 17.45 9.52
CA THR A 147 -5.51 16.76 9.53
C THR A 147 -5.68 15.92 10.79
N ASN A 148 -6.92 15.56 11.12
CA ASN A 148 -7.18 14.60 12.22
C ASN A 148 -6.55 13.23 11.94
N PHE A 149 -6.56 12.81 10.67
CA PHE A 149 -5.96 11.56 10.23
C PHE A 149 -4.44 11.60 10.44
N GLY A 150 -3.75 12.62 9.90
CA GLY A 150 -2.29 12.75 10.03
C GLY A 150 -1.82 12.85 11.48
N ARG A 151 -2.51 13.62 12.34
CA ARG A 151 -2.18 13.67 13.78
C ARG A 151 -2.27 12.31 14.47
N ARG A 152 -3.24 11.47 14.09
CA ARG A 152 -3.34 10.10 14.63
C ARG A 152 -2.30 9.18 13.99
N TYR A 153 -2.04 9.34 12.70
CA TYR A 153 -1.02 8.58 11.98
C TYR A 153 0.36 8.74 12.63
N GLU A 154 0.77 9.97 12.97
CA GLU A 154 2.06 10.21 13.64
C GLU A 154 2.23 9.44 14.97
N THR A 155 1.14 9.09 15.64
CA THR A 155 1.21 8.31 16.89
C THR A 155 1.52 6.82 16.69
N CYS A 156 1.28 6.30 15.48
CA CYS A 156 1.50 4.89 15.13
C CYS A 156 2.44 4.70 13.94
N ARG A 157 2.99 5.80 13.40
CA ARG A 157 3.81 5.84 12.19
C ARG A 157 4.93 4.80 12.29
N PRO A 158 5.01 3.84 11.34
CA PRO A 158 6.09 2.86 11.34
C PRO A 158 7.44 3.55 11.15
N VAL A 159 8.45 3.11 11.90
CA VAL A 159 9.82 3.58 11.66
C VAL A 159 10.31 2.94 10.35
N ASN A 160 10.56 3.77 9.34
CA ASN A 160 11.17 3.30 8.11
C ASN A 160 12.59 2.80 8.43
N SER A 161 12.94 1.61 7.91
CA SER A 161 14.23 0.94 8.15
C SER A 161 15.44 1.69 7.57
N ARG A 162 15.25 2.92 7.05
CA ARG A 162 16.30 3.86 6.63
C ARG A 162 16.56 4.99 7.64
N GLY A 163 16.03 4.89 8.86
CA GLY A 163 16.52 5.66 10.00
C GLY A 163 16.55 7.17 9.78
N GLU A 164 15.40 7.82 9.62
CA GLU A 164 15.30 9.27 9.80
C GLU A 164 13.96 9.61 10.43
N SER A 165 13.88 9.40 11.74
CA SER A 165 12.90 10.09 12.57
C SER A 165 13.34 11.55 12.68
N THR A 166 12.92 12.40 11.75
CA THR A 166 12.95 13.86 11.93
C THR A 166 11.94 14.24 13.02
N GLY A 167 12.33 14.02 14.28
CA GLY A 167 11.43 14.19 15.41
C GLY A 167 12.02 13.90 16.78
N SER A 168 13.32 14.10 17.02
CA SER A 168 13.84 14.28 18.39
C SER A 168 15.27 14.85 18.45
N THR A 169 15.44 16.14 18.16
CA THR A 169 16.70 16.87 18.46
C THR A 169 16.70 17.47 19.88
N VAL A 170 15.81 17.02 20.78
CA VAL A 170 15.69 17.62 22.13
C VAL A 170 16.24 16.72 23.26
N PHE A 171 16.68 15.48 22.98
CA PHE A 171 17.20 14.58 24.03
C PHE A 171 18.59 13.99 23.76
N ARG A 172 19.57 14.81 23.37
CA ARG A 172 20.99 14.40 23.28
C ARG A 172 21.98 15.39 23.88
N ALA A 173 21.67 15.94 25.03
CA ALA A 173 22.67 16.44 25.96
C ALA A 173 22.27 15.89 27.34
N PHE A 174 23.12 15.07 27.98
CA PHE A 174 23.25 14.88 29.44
C PHE A 174 23.88 13.54 29.88
N TYR A 175 24.29 12.64 28.99
CA TYR A 175 25.07 11.46 29.41
C TYR A 175 26.42 11.37 28.71
N ALA A 176 27.26 12.36 28.97
CA ALA A 176 28.71 12.24 28.92
C ALA A 176 29.27 13.10 30.06
N ILE A 177 30.25 12.56 30.80
CA ILE A 177 30.75 12.99 32.13
C ILE A 177 29.94 12.29 33.25
N THR A 178 30.40 11.21 33.88
CA THR A 178 31.67 11.11 34.60
C THR A 178 32.25 9.69 34.52
N VAL A 179 33.51 9.61 34.13
CA VAL A 179 34.33 8.40 34.13
C VAL A 179 35.10 8.32 35.46
N ILE A 180 35.44 7.08 35.86
CA ILE A 180 36.58 6.67 36.71
C ILE A 180 36.40 6.73 38.24
N TYR A 181 36.26 5.53 38.83
CA TYR A 181 37.00 4.95 39.98
C TYR A 181 36.08 4.18 40.94
N ARG A 182 36.04 2.84 40.79
CA ARG A 182 35.93 1.95 41.96
C ARG A 182 36.45 0.54 41.68
N THR A 183 37.77 0.40 41.61
CA THR A 183 38.45 -0.85 41.97
C THR A 183 38.60 -0.87 43.49
N GLY A 184 38.11 -1.91 44.17
CA GLY A 184 38.43 -2.09 45.60
C GLY A 184 37.44 -2.91 46.39
N SER A 185 37.46 -4.22 46.17
CA SER A 185 37.00 -5.22 47.13
C SER A 185 37.80 -5.13 48.44
N ARG A 186 37.13 -5.06 49.60
CA ARG A 186 37.46 -5.76 50.86
C ARG A 186 36.44 -5.49 51.99
N ARG A 187 35.69 -6.55 52.33
CA ARG A 187 35.34 -7.11 53.65
C ARG A 187 35.64 -6.29 54.93
N ALA A 188 34.59 -6.06 55.74
CA ALA A 188 34.54 -6.04 57.23
C ALA A 188 33.08 -5.75 57.63
N SER A 189 32.28 -6.72 58.10
CA SER A 189 32.09 -7.16 59.49
C SER A 189 31.41 -6.14 60.42
N GLU A 190 30.20 -6.54 60.84
CA GLU A 190 29.64 -6.42 62.20
C GLU A 190 29.00 -5.12 62.72
N THR A 191 27.71 -5.31 63.05
CA THR A 191 26.98 -4.97 64.28
C THR A 191 26.50 -3.53 64.60
N VAL A 192 25.16 -3.41 64.71
CA VAL A 192 24.36 -2.98 65.89
C VAL A 192 24.62 -1.53 66.35
N VAL A 193 23.66 -0.59 66.35
CA VAL A 193 22.56 -0.41 67.34
C VAL A 193 21.54 0.57 66.75
N TRP A 194 20.24 0.28 66.89
CA TRP A 194 19.16 1.26 66.74
C TRP A 194 18.85 1.88 68.10
N GLY A 195 18.77 3.20 68.15
CA GLY A 195 18.04 3.97 69.15
C GLY A 195 16.83 4.61 68.48
#